data_AF-A0A820A194-F1
#
_entry.id   AF-A0A820A194-F1
#
_cell.length_a   1.000
_cell.length_b   1.000
_cell.length_c   1.000
_cell.angle_alpha   90.00
_cell.angle_beta   90.00
_cell.angle_gamma   90.00
#
_symmetry.space_group_name_H-M   'P 1'
#
loop_
_entity.id
_entity.type
_entity.pdbx_description
1 polymer ?
#
loop_
_entity_poly.entity_id
_entity_poly.type
_entity_poly.pdbx_seq_one_letter_code
_entity_poly.pdbx_strand_id
1 'polypeptide(L)'
;MAESNNIIIKNARGYIGAFGSRIDKLANETSLAAGITIVPAAPYHITLITKDELRQLTTDLSDKIDTLYENATKIDTKNIFSLGLGGDPKGVCWVVIIWNAGNIFRKKYGLSTKQFHITLSNN
;
A
#
# COMPACT_ATOMS: atom_id res chain seq x y z
N MET A 1 19.50 -18.15 1.85
CA MET A 1 18.06 -18.35 2.12
C MET A 1 17.31 -17.37 1.23
N ALA A 2 16.46 -17.82 0.31
CA ALA A 2 15.71 -16.91 -0.54
C ALA A 2 14.72 -16.13 0.33
N GLU A 3 14.93 -14.82 0.50
CA GLU A 3 13.91 -13.95 1.09
C GLU A 3 12.63 -14.14 0.29
N SER A 4 11.61 -14.68 0.96
CA SER A 4 10.34 -15.00 0.32
C SER A 4 9.77 -13.70 -0.24
N ASN A 5 9.77 -13.54 -1.56
CA ASN A 5 9.39 -12.32 -2.28
C ASN A 5 7.86 -12.16 -2.28
N ASN A 6 7.29 -12.03 -1.07
CA ASN A 6 5.85 -12.17 -0.82
C ASN A 6 5.23 -10.82 -0.49
N ILE A 7 3.99 -10.63 -0.94
CA ILE A 7 3.13 -9.50 -0.57
C ILE A 7 1.89 -10.06 0.09
N ILE A 8 1.58 -9.59 1.28
CA ILE A 8 0.44 -10.02 2.09
C ILE A 8 -0.46 -8.80 2.29
N ILE A 9 -1.75 -8.98 2.01
CA ILE A 9 -2.77 -8.00 2.36
C ILE A 9 -3.20 -8.24 3.81
N LYS A 10 -3.24 -7.19 4.63
CA LYS A 10 -3.64 -7.26 6.04
C LYS A 10 -4.57 -6.10 6.39
N ASN A 11 -5.49 -6.36 7.32
CA ASN A 11 -6.10 -5.30 8.11
C ASN A 11 -5.13 -4.92 9.24
N ALA A 12 -4.74 -3.65 9.30
CA ALA A 12 -3.86 -3.12 10.32
C ALA A 12 -4.42 -1.79 10.83
N ARG A 13 -4.63 -1.67 12.15
CA ARG A 13 -4.99 -0.39 12.81
C ARG A 13 -6.19 0.33 12.14
N GLY A 14 -7.13 -0.42 11.59
CA GLY A 14 -8.33 0.10 10.94
C GLY A 14 -8.16 0.53 9.48
N TYR A 15 -7.10 0.10 8.79
CA TYR A 15 -6.95 0.25 7.34
C TYR A 15 -6.58 -1.09 6.70
N ILE A 16 -6.79 -1.24 5.38
CA ILE A 16 -6.34 -2.42 4.62
C ILE A 16 -5.12 -2.03 3.80
N GLY A 17 -4.02 -2.75 3.98
CA GLY A 17 -2.75 -2.45 3.32
C GLY A 17 -2.05 -3.69 2.76
N ALA A 18 -1.16 -3.46 1.79
CA ALA A 18 -0.23 -4.45 1.28
C ALA A 18 1.13 -4.31 1.98
N PHE A 19 1.66 -5.42 2.48
CA PHE A 19 2.88 -5.50 3.28
C PHE A 19 3.77 -6.63 2.77
N GLY A 20 5.02 -6.67 3.23
CA GLY A 20 5.91 -7.82 3.03
C GLY A 20 7.23 -7.41 2.39
N SER A 21 8.17 -8.35 2.37
CA SER A 21 9.55 -8.15 1.92
C SER A 21 9.65 -7.53 0.52
N ARG A 22 8.72 -7.84 -0.39
CA ARG A 22 8.73 -7.23 -1.72
C ARG A 22 8.36 -5.75 -1.70
N ILE A 23 7.47 -5.33 -0.79
CA ILE A 23 7.16 -3.91 -0.57
C ILE A 23 8.37 -3.21 0.02
N ASP A 24 9.02 -3.82 1.02
CA ASP A 24 10.23 -3.28 1.63
C ASP A 24 11.37 -3.16 0.62
N LYS A 25 11.53 -4.18 -0.24
CA LYS A 25 12.49 -4.19 -1.34
C LYS A 25 12.23 -3.06 -2.34
N LEU A 26 10.97 -2.88 -2.79
CA LEU A 26 10.62 -1.77 -3.68
C LEU A 26 10.95 -0.41 -3.06
N ALA A 27 10.67 -0.23 -1.77
CA ALA A 27 10.99 0.98 -1.04
C ALA A 27 12.51 1.24 -1.04
N ASN A 28 13.29 0.25 -0.65
CA ASN A 28 14.74 0.33 -0.50
C ASN A 28 15.47 0.47 -1.84
N GLU A 29 15.09 -0.29 -2.87
CA GLU A 29 15.71 -0.18 -4.20
C GLU A 29 15.45 1.18 -4.82
N THR A 30 14.21 1.70 -4.69
CA THR A 30 13.87 3.01 -5.27
C THR A 30 14.54 4.16 -4.51
N SER A 31 14.61 4.09 -3.17
CA SER A 31 15.28 5.11 -2.37
C SER A 31 16.78 5.13 -2.62
N LEU A 32 17.42 3.96 -2.64
CA LEU A 32 18.84 3.82 -2.92
C LEU A 32 19.22 4.31 -4.32
N ALA A 33 18.40 4.00 -5.33
CA ALA A 33 18.62 4.47 -6.71
C ALA A 33 18.61 6.00 -6.84
N ALA A 34 17.95 6.71 -5.92
CA ALA A 34 17.97 8.17 -5.86
C ALA A 34 18.95 8.76 -4.84
N GLY A 35 19.81 7.93 -4.25
CA GLY A 35 20.77 8.38 -3.24
C GLY A 35 20.14 8.75 -1.89
N ILE A 36 18.92 8.29 -1.62
CA ILE A 36 18.21 8.53 -0.36
C ILE A 36 18.36 7.30 0.53
N THR A 37 18.99 7.46 1.69
CA THR A 37 19.05 6.42 2.71
C THR A 37 18.11 6.78 3.86
N ILE A 38 17.06 5.99 4.04
CA ILE A 38 16.11 6.17 5.15
C ILE A 38 16.03 4.86 5.93
N VAL A 39 16.14 4.97 7.25
CA VAL A 39 15.93 3.84 8.17
C VAL A 39 14.45 3.84 8.57
N PRO A 40 13.65 2.85 8.12
CA PRO A 40 12.24 2.80 8.46
C PRO A 40 12.05 2.53 9.95
N ALA A 41 11.17 3.30 10.61
CA ALA A 41 10.75 3.01 11.98
C ALA A 41 9.76 1.82 12.07
N ALA A 42 9.13 1.45 10.96
CA ALA A 42 8.19 0.33 10.84
C ALA A 42 8.23 -0.26 9.42
N PRO A 43 7.79 -1.51 9.21
CA PRO A 43 7.72 -2.11 7.87
C PRO A 43 6.94 -1.23 6.89
N TYR A 44 7.43 -1.18 5.65
CA TYR A 44 6.79 -0.41 4.61
C TYR A 44 5.46 -1.05 4.18
N HIS A 45 4.55 -0.21 3.71
CA HIS A 45 3.24 -0.67 3.25
C HIS A 45 2.66 0.23 2.16
N ILE A 46 1.72 -0.32 1.41
CA ILE A 46 0.85 0.44 0.50
C ILE A 46 -0.57 0.41 1.07
N THR A 47 -1.18 1.57 1.33
CA THR A 47 -2.56 1.64 1.80
C THR A 47 -3.55 1.44 0.65
N LEU A 48 -4.26 0.31 0.65
CA LEU A 48 -5.31 -0.03 -0.31
C LEU A 48 -6.64 0.66 0.02
N ILE A 49 -7.07 0.56 1.28
CA ILE A 49 -8.25 1.25 1.84
C ILE A 49 -7.78 1.99 3.08
N THR A 50 -8.06 3.29 3.16
CA THR A 50 -7.72 4.14 4.31
C THR A 50 -8.66 3.89 5.48
N LYS A 51 -8.33 4.45 6.65
CA LYS A 51 -9.15 4.30 7.85
C LYS A 51 -10.54 4.90 7.71
N ASP A 52 -10.64 6.07 7.10
CA ASP A 52 -11.93 6.75 6.91
C ASP A 52 -12.79 6.03 5.87
N GLU A 53 -12.18 5.58 4.76
CA GLU A 53 -12.87 4.78 3.75
C GLU A 53 -13.37 3.46 4.34
N LEU A 54 -12.56 2.77 5.15
CA LEU A 54 -12.99 1.52 5.79
C LEU A 54 -14.17 1.77 6.73
N ARG A 55 -14.12 2.85 7.53
CA ARG A 55 -15.23 3.22 8.41
C ARG A 55 -16.51 3.51 7.62
N GLN A 56 -16.42 4.28 6.53
CA GLN A 56 -17.57 4.58 5.66
C GLN A 56 -18.14 3.29 5.06
N LEU A 57 -17.29 2.45 4.46
CA LEU A 57 -17.72 1.17 3.88
C LEU A 57 -18.41 0.29 4.92
N THR A 58 -17.86 0.14 6.13
CA THR A 58 -18.47 -0.72 7.17
C THR A 58 -19.71 -0.13 7.84
N THR A 59 -19.94 1.18 7.71
CA THR A 59 -21.11 1.86 8.30
C THR A 59 -22.27 1.93 7.31
N ASP A 60 -21.97 2.23 6.04
CA ASP A 60 -22.95 2.48 4.98
C ASP A 60 -23.27 1.22 4.16
N LEU A 61 -22.32 0.29 4.06
CA LEU A 61 -22.49 -1.02 3.43
C LEU A 61 -22.35 -2.08 4.52
N SER A 62 -23.39 -2.88 4.71
CA SER A 62 -23.39 -4.02 5.65
C SER A 62 -22.37 -5.13 5.31
N ASP A 63 -21.42 -4.85 4.41
CA ASP A 63 -20.28 -5.68 4.11
C ASP A 63 -19.50 -5.91 5.40
N LYS A 64 -19.62 -7.11 5.95
CA LYS A 64 -18.80 -7.54 7.07
C LYS A 64 -17.34 -7.31 6.66
N ILE A 65 -16.59 -6.61 7.50
CA ILE A 65 -15.17 -6.29 7.31
C ILE A 65 -14.35 -7.51 6.86
N ASP A 66 -14.75 -8.70 7.31
CA ASP A 66 -14.18 -9.99 6.94
C ASP A 66 -14.34 -10.29 5.44
N THR A 67 -15.52 -10.08 4.86
CA THR A 67 -15.76 -10.28 3.42
C THR A 67 -14.96 -9.30 2.58
N LEU A 68 -14.86 -8.04 3.02
CA LEU A 68 -14.02 -7.03 2.35
C LEU A 68 -12.55 -7.47 2.39
N TYR A 69 -12.07 -7.91 3.54
CA TYR A 69 -10.71 -8.37 3.75
C TYR A 69 -10.40 -9.64 2.93
N GLU A 70 -11.28 -10.65 2.95
CA GLU A 70 -11.16 -11.88 2.16
C GLU A 70 -11.13 -11.61 0.65
N ASN A 71 -11.84 -10.59 0.17
CA ASN A 71 -11.75 -10.18 -1.22
C ASN A 71 -10.45 -9.42 -1.50
N ALA A 72 -9.98 -8.61 -0.56
CA ALA A 72 -8.72 -7.90 -0.68
C ALA A 72 -7.53 -8.86 -0.74
N THR A 73 -7.53 -9.99 -0.03
CA THR A 73 -6.42 -10.96 -0.08
C THR A 73 -6.30 -11.70 -1.42
N LYS A 74 -7.33 -11.64 -2.28
CA LYS A 74 -7.37 -12.28 -3.60
C LYS A 74 -6.90 -11.36 -4.74
N ILE A 75 -6.65 -10.09 -4.46
CA ILE A 75 -6.21 -9.15 -5.50
C ILE A 75 -4.82 -9.50 -6.01
N ASP A 76 -4.56 -9.22 -7.28
CA ASP A 76 -3.24 -9.45 -7.86
C ASP A 76 -2.20 -8.51 -7.24
N THR A 77 -1.23 -9.10 -6.53
CA THR A 77 -0.08 -8.41 -5.96
C THR A 77 1.19 -8.61 -6.79
N LYS A 78 1.17 -9.46 -7.83
CA LYS A 78 2.34 -9.71 -8.69
C LYS A 78 2.67 -8.49 -9.55
N ASN A 79 1.67 -7.74 -9.99
CA ASN A 79 1.83 -6.55 -10.82
C ASN A 79 1.79 -5.25 -10.00
N ILE A 80 2.76 -5.11 -9.08
CA ILE A 80 3.05 -3.89 -8.32
C ILE A 80 4.44 -3.41 -8.72
N PHE A 81 4.53 -2.17 -9.21
CA PHE A 81 5.77 -1.58 -9.74
C PHE A 81 6.01 -0.20 -9.12
N SER A 82 7.27 0.14 -8.87
CA SER A 82 7.67 1.51 -8.56
C SER A 82 7.84 2.31 -9.85
N LEU A 83 7.36 3.57 -9.84
CA LEU A 83 7.57 4.53 -10.93
C LEU A 83 8.73 5.49 -10.64
N GLY A 84 9.15 5.57 -9.37
CA GLY A 84 10.20 6.46 -8.91
C GLY A 84 9.84 7.09 -7.57
N LEU A 85 10.50 8.19 -7.26
CA LEU A 85 10.29 8.96 -6.03
C LEU A 85 9.43 10.19 -6.28
N GLY A 86 8.50 10.41 -5.37
CA GLY A 86 7.84 11.69 -5.15
C GLY A 86 8.29 12.27 -3.82
N GLY A 87 8.11 13.57 -3.68
CA GLY A 87 8.31 14.26 -2.42
C GLY A 87 7.64 15.62 -2.40
N ASP A 88 7.61 16.23 -1.23
CA ASP A 88 7.11 17.59 -1.05
C ASP A 88 8.22 18.54 -0.58
N PRO A 89 8.00 19.87 -0.68
CA PRO A 89 8.97 20.86 -0.19
C PRO A 89 9.20 20.82 1.34
N LYS A 90 8.40 20.07 2.10
CA LYS A 90 8.52 19.91 3.55
C LYS A 90 9.42 18.71 3.91
N GLY A 91 9.96 18.00 2.91
CA GLY A 91 10.89 16.89 3.09
C GLY A 91 10.22 15.53 3.27
N VAL A 92 8.91 15.42 3.02
CA VAL A 92 8.23 14.11 2.97
C VAL A 92 8.59 13.45 1.64
N CYS A 93 9.04 12.20 1.69
CA CYS A 93 9.41 11.41 0.51
C CYS A 93 8.58 10.13 0.43
N TRP A 94 8.23 9.72 -0.78
CA TRP A 94 7.50 8.48 -1.01
C TRP A 94 7.87 7.84 -2.35
N VAL A 95 7.79 6.51 -2.42
CA VAL A 95 7.87 5.78 -3.68
C VAL A 95 6.50 5.80 -4.34
N VAL A 96 6.43 6.26 -5.59
CA VAL A 96 5.21 6.22 -6.39
C VAL A 96 4.99 4.80 -6.90
N ILE A 97 3.79 4.26 -6.70
CA ILE A 97 3.45 2.88 -7.01
C ILE A 97 2.36 2.79 -8.06
N ILE A 98 2.59 1.95 -9.07
CA ILE A 98 1.57 1.50 -10.01
C ILE A 98 1.02 0.17 -9.52
N TRP A 99 -0.30 0.14 -9.25
CA TRP A 99 -1.03 -1.06 -8.88
C TRP A 99 -2.46 -1.03 -9.42
N ASN A 100 -2.63 -1.51 -10.66
CA ASN A 100 -3.92 -1.45 -11.35
C ASN A 100 -4.99 -2.33 -10.66
N ALA A 101 -4.61 -3.53 -10.20
CA ALA A 101 -5.52 -4.42 -9.48
C ALA A 101 -6.07 -3.78 -8.20
N GLY A 102 -5.25 -2.99 -7.49
CA GLY A 102 -5.70 -2.20 -6.35
C GLY A 102 -6.76 -1.16 -6.72
N ASN A 103 -6.60 -0.46 -7.85
CA ASN A 103 -7.59 0.51 -8.33
C ASN A 103 -8.89 -0.15 -8.84
N ILE A 104 -8.80 -1.31 -9.50
CA ILE A 104 -9.98 -2.12 -9.88
C ILE A 104 -10.76 -2.53 -8.63
N PHE A 105 -10.05 -3.01 -7.60
CA PHE A 105 -10.66 -3.36 -6.32
C PHE A 105 -11.34 -2.16 -5.68
N ARG A 106 -10.68 -1.01 -5.60
CA ARG A 106 -11.27 0.23 -5.06
C ARG A 106 -12.56 0.61 -5.79
N LYS A 107 -12.55 0.58 -7.12
CA LYS A 107 -13.73 0.89 -7.95
C LYS A 107 -14.91 -0.06 -7.68
N LYS A 108 -14.65 -1.35 -7.43
CA LYS A 108 -15.69 -2.35 -7.09
C LYS A 108 -16.49 -1.95 -5.85
N TYR A 109 -15.86 -1.28 -4.90
CA TYR A 109 -16.48 -0.82 -3.65
C TYR A 109 -16.88 0.67 -3.67
N GLY A 110 -16.99 1.28 -4.85
CA GLY A 110 -17.40 2.69 -4.98
C GLY A 110 -16.35 3.70 -4.50
N LEU A 111 -15.12 3.26 -4.20
CA LEU A 111 -14.03 4.16 -3.81
C LEU A 111 -13.40 4.82 -5.05
N SER A 112 -12.92 6.05 -4.87
CA SER A 112 -12.17 6.76 -5.90
C SER A 112 -10.86 6.06 -6.25
N THR A 113 -10.39 6.21 -7.48
CA THR A 113 -9.04 5.77 -7.87
C THR A 113 -7.99 6.50 -7.06
N LYS A 114 -6.91 5.81 -6.70
CA LYS A 114 -5.83 6.34 -5.88
C LYS A 114 -4.49 6.22 -6.59
N GLN A 115 -3.66 7.24 -6.40
CA GLN A 115 -2.22 7.14 -6.66
C GLN A 115 -1.58 6.47 -5.45
N PHE A 116 -1.18 5.21 -5.63
CA PHE A 116 -0.55 4.45 -4.56
C PHE A 116 0.87 4.93 -4.31
N HIS A 117 1.30 4.84 -3.07
CA HIS A 117 2.66 5.16 -2.69
C HIS A 117 3.09 4.34 -1.47
N ILE A 118 4.40 4.27 -1.28
CA ILE A 118 5.04 3.84 -0.04
C ILE A 118 5.68 5.07 0.58
N THR A 119 5.20 5.51 1.73
CA THR A 119 5.82 6.62 2.45
C THR A 119 7.17 6.18 3.01
N LEU A 120 8.23 6.93 2.72
CA LEU A 120 9.57 6.65 3.20
C LEU A 120 9.89 7.39 4.50
N SER A 121 9.41 8.63 4.63
CA SER A 121 9.68 9.46 5.80
C SER A 121 9.01 8.91 7.06
N ASN A 122 9.76 8.88 8.17
CA ASN A 122 9.17 8.76 9.50
C ASN A 122 8.50 10.10 9.82
N ASN A 123 7.19 10.09 10.11
CA ASN A 123 6.54 11.23 10.76
C ASN A 123 7.06 11.37 12.20
#